data_AF-A0A6I5RJF2-F1
#
_entry.id   AF-A0A6I5RJF2-F1
#
_cell.length_a   1.000
_cell.length_b   1.000
_cell.length_c   1.000
_cell.angle_alpha   90.00
_cell.angle_beta   90.00
_cell.angle_gamma   90.00
#
_symmetry.space_group_name_H-M   'P 1'
#
loop_
_entity.id
_entity.type
_entity.pdbx_description
1 polymer ?
#
loop_
_entity_poly.entity_id
_entity_poly.type
_entity_poly.pdbx_seq_one_letter_code
_entity_poly.pdbx_strand_id
1 'polypeptide(L)' 'MTHPLYVAFIWHQHQPLYKSQSGGYRLPWVRLHGTKDYLDLMLILEQFPKLHQTVNLVPSLIMQIE' A
#
# COMPACT_ATOMS: atom_id res chain seq x y z
N MET A 1 10.77 -31.40 20.40
CA MET A 1 10.14 -31.24 19.07
C MET A 1 10.10 -29.76 18.73
N THR A 2 10.61 -29.35 17.57
CA THR A 2 10.55 -27.96 17.10
C THR A 2 9.18 -27.73 16.45
N HIS A 3 8.43 -26.76 16.97
CA HIS A 3 7.16 -26.35 16.37
C HIS A 3 7.43 -25.32 15.27
N PRO A 4 6.73 -25.36 14.13
CA PRO A 4 6.87 -24.35 13.10
C PRO A 4 6.42 -22.97 13.62
N LEU A 5 7.20 -21.95 13.29
CA LEU A 5 6.82 -20.55 13.56
C LEU A 5 5.91 -20.06 12.42
N TYR A 6 4.70 -19.65 12.77
CA TYR A 6 3.77 -19.02 11.84
C TYR A 6 4.01 -17.50 11.85
N VAL A 7 4.23 -16.94 10.67
CA VAL A 7 4.47 -15.50 10.47
C VAL A 7 3.41 -14.95 9.54
N ALA A 8 2.86 -13.78 9.88
CA ALA A 8 1.92 -13.05 9.04
C ALA A 8 2.47 -11.65 8.75
N PHE A 9 2.61 -11.33 7.46
CA PHE A 9 2.95 -9.98 7.01
C PHE A 9 1.68 -9.23 6.62
N ILE A 10 1.48 -8.05 7.23
CA ILE A 10 0.34 -7.17 6.96
C ILE A 10 0.87 -5.79 6.59
N TRP A 11 0.66 -5.39 5.35
CA TRP A 11 1.06 -4.10 4.80
C TRP A 11 -0.13 -3.16 4.80
N HIS A 12 -0.06 -2.07 5.55
CA HIS A 12 -1.12 -1.06 5.60
C HIS A 12 -0.69 0.18 4.80
N GLN A 13 -1.31 0.39 3.64
CA GLN A 13 -1.05 1.55 2.79
C GLN A 13 -2.15 2.60 3.00
N HIS A 14 -1.73 3.74 3.53
CA HIS A 14 -2.62 4.85 3.85
C HIS A 14 -2.04 6.17 3.33
N GLN A 15 -2.93 6.99 2.78
CA GLN A 15 -2.70 8.41 2.59
C GLN A 15 -3.92 9.20 3.14
N PRO A 16 -3.68 10.33 3.82
CA PRO A 16 -4.74 11.30 4.12
C PRO A 16 -5.49 11.74 2.87
N LEU A 17 -6.73 12.21 3.03
CA LEU A 17 -7.47 12.83 1.93
C LEU A 17 -6.87 14.21 1.62
N TYR A 18 -6.08 14.29 0.57
CA TYR A 18 -5.47 15.52 0.07
C TYR A 18 -6.36 16.26 -0.93
N LYS A 19 -7.35 15.57 -1.52
CA LYS A 19 -8.37 16.17 -2.38
C LYS A 19 -9.19 17.18 -1.58
N SER A 20 -9.09 18.44 -1.97
CA SER A 20 -9.92 19.52 -1.44
C SER A 20 -11.33 19.48 -2.05
N GLN A 21 -12.30 20.10 -1.36
CA GLN A 21 -13.67 20.23 -1.86
C GLN A 21 -13.74 20.99 -3.19
N SER A 22 -12.77 21.87 -3.48
CA SER A 22 -12.66 22.60 -4.74
C SER A 22 -11.99 21.80 -5.87
N GLY A 23 -11.67 20.52 -5.66
CA GLY A 23 -11.14 19.60 -6.68
C GLY A 23 -9.61 19.55 -6.80
N GLY A 24 -8.87 20.45 -6.16
CA GLY A 24 -7.41 20.43 -6.15
C GLY A 24 -6.83 19.47 -5.10
N TYR A 25 -5.63 18.93 -5.33
CA TYR A 25 -4.93 18.09 -4.38
C TYR A 25 -3.87 18.89 -3.61
N ARG A 26 -3.88 18.78 -2.29
CA ARG A 26 -2.85 19.38 -1.43
C ARG A 26 -1.71 18.39 -1.26
N LEU A 27 -0.54 18.71 -1.78
CA LEU A 27 0.66 17.86 -1.74
C LEU A 27 0.59 16.65 -2.68
N PRO A 28 1.73 16.21 -3.22
CA PRO A 28 1.77 15.16 -4.24
C PRO A 28 1.91 13.74 -3.67
N TRP A 29 1.62 13.53 -2.38
CA TRP A 29 2.03 12.30 -1.68
C TRP A 29 1.41 11.02 -2.23
N VAL A 30 0.13 11.05 -2.61
CA VAL A 30 -0.51 9.89 -3.27
C VAL A 30 0.23 9.51 -4.55
N ARG A 31 0.62 10.50 -5.36
CA ARG A 31 1.41 10.26 -6.57
C ARG A 31 2.80 9.74 -6.23
N LEU A 32 3.53 10.41 -5.34
CA LEU A 32 4.92 10.08 -5.03
C LEU A 32 5.05 8.67 -4.44
N HIS A 33 4.21 8.32 -3.48
CA HIS A 33 4.23 6.98 -2.88
C HIS A 33 3.62 5.93 -3.82
N GLY A 34 2.62 6.28 -4.62
CA GLY A 34 2.01 5.39 -5.61
C GLY A 34 2.99 4.94 -6.70
N THR A 35 3.79 5.85 -7.26
CA THR A 35 4.77 5.53 -8.32
C THR A 35 6.08 4.95 -7.79
N LYS A 36 6.22 4.82 -6.47
CA LYS A 36 7.42 4.32 -5.80
C LYS A 36 7.04 3.28 -4.77
N ASP A 37 6.93 3.65 -3.49
CA ASP A 37 6.90 2.71 -2.38
C ASP A 37 5.79 1.65 -2.48
N TYR A 38 4.60 2.03 -2.96
CA TYR A 38 3.49 1.08 -3.13
C TYR A 38 3.72 0.12 -4.30
N LEU A 39 4.28 0.63 -5.41
CA LEU A 39 4.63 -0.17 -6.57
C LEU A 39 5.83 -1.07 -6.29
N ASP A 40 6.91 -0.52 -5.74
CA ASP A 40 8.16 -1.20 -5.40
C ASP A 40 7.88 -2.39 -4.48
N LEU A 41 7.00 -2.22 -3.47
CA LEU A 41 6.57 -3.33 -2.62
C LEU A 41 5.97 -4.45 -3.47
N MET A 42 4.97 -4.16 -4.32
CA MET A 42 4.30 -5.19 -5.12
C MET A 42 5.26 -5.90 -6.08
N LEU A 43 6.21 -5.17 -6.70
CA LEU A 43 7.23 -5.73 -7.58
C LEU A 43 8.21 -6.66 -6.83
N ILE A 44 8.49 -6.37 -5.55
CA ILE A 44 9.26 -7.29 -4.70
C ILE A 44 8.41 -8.52 -4.36
N LEU A 45 7.13 -8.33 -4.00
CA LEU A 45 6.25 -9.44 -3.63
C LEU A 45 6.06 -10.45 -4.77
N GLU A 46 6.04 -9.98 -6.02
CA GLU A 46 5.96 -10.81 -7.22
C GLU A 46 7.13 -11.82 -7.32
N GLN A 47 8.31 -11.47 -6.80
CA GLN A 47 9.48 -12.36 -6.79
C GLN A 47 9.35 -13.51 -5.77
N PHE A 48 8.38 -13.45 -4.86
CA PHE A 48 8.17 -14.44 -3.80
C PHE A 48 6.74 -15.01 -3.81
N PRO A 49 6.32 -15.74 -4.87
CA PRO A 49 4.94 -16.21 -5.05
C PRO A 49 4.48 -17.24 -4.00
N LYS A 50 5.42 -17.83 -3.23
CA LYS A 50 5.11 -18.76 -2.13
C LYS A 50 4.95 -18.07 -0.77
N LEU A 51 5.24 -16.76 -0.66
CA LEU A 51 5.09 -16.00 0.57
C LEU A 51 3.64 -15.52 0.70
N HIS A 52 3.00 -15.83 1.82
CA HIS A 52 1.64 -15.39 2.11
C HIS A 52 1.68 -14.05 2.85
N GLN A 53 0.94 -13.07 2.34
CA GLN A 53 0.97 -11.70 2.82
C GLN A 53 -0.35 -10.99 2.50
N THR A 54 -0.69 -10.00 3.30
CA THR A 54 -1.93 -9.22 3.15
C THR A 54 -1.59 -7.76 2.95
N VAL A 55 -2.18 -7.15 1.92
CA VAL A 55 -2.07 -5.71 1.67
C VAL A 55 -3.43 -5.08 1.92
N ASN A 56 -3.48 -4.15 2.86
CA ASN A 56 -4.66 -3.34 3.15
C ASN A 56 -4.48 -1.96 2.50
N LEU A 57 -5.40 -1.61 1.60
CA LEU A 57 -5.49 -0.30 0.98
C LEU A 57 -6.64 0.47 1.61
N VAL A 58 -6.37 1.63 2.21
CA VAL A 58 -7.42 2.44 2.85
C VAL A 58 -8.28 3.14 1.79
N PRO A 59 -9.61 3.25 1.97
CA PRO A 59 -10.48 3.92 0.99
C PRO A 59 -10.03 5.35 0.61
N SER A 60 -9.49 6.12 1.55
CA SER A 60 -8.96 7.46 1.27
C SER A 60 -7.81 7.45 0.26
N LEU A 61 -6.99 6.40 0.26
CA LEU A 61 -5.92 6.21 -0.71
C LEU A 61 -6.51 5.87 -2.08
N ILE A 62 -7.41 4.88 -2.14
CA ILE A 62 -8.02 4.40 -3.39
C ILE A 62 -8.72 5.54 -4.14
N MET A 63 -9.55 6.34 -3.44
CA MET A 63 -10.27 7.49 -4.01
C MET A 63 -9.37 8.57 -4.64
N GLN A 64 -8.08 8.56 -4.35
CA GLN A 64 -7.12 9.54 -4.87
C GLN A 64 -6.20 8.96 -5.96
N ILE A 65 -6.29 7.66 -6.19
CA ILE A 65 -5.59 6.94 -7.27
C ILE A 65 -6.53 6.76 -8.48
N GLU A 66 -7.83 6.53 -8.24
CA GLU A 66 -8.89 6.48 -9.26
C GLU A 66 -9.21 7.87 -9.86
#